data_AF-A0A1H2M716-F1
#
_entry.id   AF-A0A1H2M716-F1
#
_cell.length_a   1.000
_cell.length_b   1.000
_cell.length_c   1.000
_cell.angle_alpha   90.00
_cell.angle_beta   90.00
_cell.angle_gamma   90.00
#
_symmetry.space_group_name_H-M   'P 1'
#
loop_
_entity.id
_entity.type
_entity.pdbx_description
1 polymer ?
#
loop_
_entity_poly.entity_id
_entity_poly.type
_entity_poly.pdbx_seq_one_letter_code
_entity_poly.pdbx_strand_id
1 'polypeptide(L)'
;MPRPDDLARAPLWELYVNVQLVQASLARLPVHLLALGVEIDRLEVVLRFQLSELADTDLEDIEEIQQDLDELTGFLLEIDRVVEVQTERDISGPANIWWVYLDRGSDAEVGTEDNAP
;
A
#
# COMPACT_ATOMS: atom_id res chain seq x y z
N MET A 1 -0.20 11.99 -21.94
CA MET A 1 -0.61 11.15 -20.80
C MET A 1 -1.59 10.09 -21.30
N PRO A 2 -1.57 8.88 -20.74
CA PRO A 2 -2.64 7.90 -20.97
C PRO A 2 -3.99 8.50 -20.59
N ARG A 3 -5.05 8.05 -21.26
CA ARG A 3 -6.44 8.43 -20.98
C ARG A 3 -7.26 7.18 -20.69
N PRO A 4 -8.39 7.28 -19.95
CA PRO A 4 -9.23 6.12 -19.67
C PRO A 4 -9.69 5.34 -20.92
N ASP A 5 -9.80 6.01 -22.06
CA ASP A 5 -10.16 5.46 -23.37
C ASP A 5 -8.96 5.12 -24.28
N ASP A 6 -7.73 5.44 -23.87
CA ASP A 6 -6.49 5.19 -24.60
C ASP A 6 -5.33 4.91 -23.63
N LEU A 7 -5.09 3.62 -23.39
CA LEU A 7 -4.06 3.09 -22.50
C LEU A 7 -2.72 2.84 -23.19
N ALA A 8 -2.54 3.22 -24.46
CA ALA A 8 -1.35 2.84 -25.25
C ALA A 8 -0.02 3.31 -24.63
N ARG A 9 -0.05 4.29 -23.72
CA ARG A 9 1.12 4.79 -22.97
C ARG A 9 0.93 4.69 -21.46
N ALA A 10 0.05 3.80 -21.00
CA ALA A 10 -0.14 3.57 -19.57
C ALA A 10 1.09 2.82 -19.01
N PRO A 11 1.57 3.20 -17.81
CA PRO A 11 2.62 2.47 -17.11
C PRO A 11 2.02 1.19 -16.51
N LEU A 12 1.70 0.22 -17.37
CA LEU A 12 0.93 -0.97 -17.01
C LEU A 12 1.63 -1.81 -15.94
N TRP A 13 2.96 -1.82 -15.95
CA TRP A 13 3.75 -2.54 -14.98
C TRP A 13 3.62 -1.93 -13.58
N GLU A 14 3.83 -0.63 -13.47
CA GLU A 14 3.74 0.11 -12.21
C GLU A 14 2.31 0.08 -11.68
N LEU A 15 1.31 0.17 -12.57
CA LEU A 15 -0.10 0.00 -12.21
C LEU A 15 -0.40 -1.40 -11.69
N TYR A 16 0.15 -2.44 -12.33
CA TYR A 16 -0.01 -3.81 -11.87
C TYR A 16 0.55 -4.00 -10.46
N VAL A 17 1.79 -3.57 -10.20
CA VAL A 17 2.42 -3.65 -8.87
C VAL A 17 1.61 -2.88 -7.83
N ASN A 18 1.17 -1.66 -8.14
CA ASN A 18 0.35 -0.87 -7.22
C ASN A 18 -0.98 -1.56 -6.88
N VAL A 19 -1.65 -2.17 -7.87
CA VAL A 19 -2.89 -2.91 -7.62
C VAL A 19 -2.65 -4.13 -6.73
N GLN A 20 -1.55 -4.87 -6.95
CA GLN A 20 -1.21 -6.00 -6.07
C GLN A 20 -0.86 -5.53 -4.65
N LEU A 21 -0.14 -4.42 -4.51
CA LEU A 21 0.17 -3.85 -3.20
C LEU A 21 -1.10 -3.42 -2.45
N VAL A 22 -2.03 -2.74 -3.13
CA VAL A 22 -3.34 -2.39 -2.56
C VAL A 22 -4.02 -3.66 -2.06
N GLN A 23 -4.06 -4.71 -2.88
CA GLN A 23 -4.69 -5.98 -2.53
C GLN A 23 -4.01 -6.67 -1.33
N ALA A 24 -2.67 -6.73 -1.29
CA ALA A 24 -1.90 -7.27 -0.18
C ALA A 24 -2.14 -6.50 1.13
N SER A 25 -2.33 -5.18 1.04
CA SER A 25 -2.52 -4.29 2.19
C SER A 25 -3.95 -4.27 2.78
N LEU A 26 -4.92 -4.92 2.13
CA LEU A 26 -6.32 -4.86 2.54
C LEU A 26 -6.52 -5.39 3.97
N ALA A 27 -7.18 -4.57 4.80
CA ALA A 27 -7.51 -4.85 6.20
C ALA A 27 -6.32 -5.14 7.14
N ARG A 28 -5.08 -4.90 6.70
CA ARG A 28 -3.84 -5.23 7.43
C ARG A 28 -2.83 -4.07 7.42
N LEU A 29 -3.31 -2.83 7.49
CA LEU A 29 -2.43 -1.66 7.58
C LEU A 29 -1.88 -1.52 9.00
N PRO A 30 -0.57 -1.35 9.17
CA PRO A 30 0.04 -1.07 10.47
C PRO A 30 -0.67 0.08 11.19
N VAL A 31 -0.84 -0.05 12.51
CA VAL A 31 -1.63 0.89 13.33
C VAL A 31 -1.01 2.30 13.33
N HIS A 32 0.29 2.40 13.14
CA HIS A 32 1.00 3.67 13.12
C HIS A 32 1.36 4.16 11.72
N LEU A 33 0.83 3.52 10.68
CA LEU A 33 1.09 3.90 9.28
C LEU A 33 0.60 5.32 8.97
N LEU A 34 1.51 6.14 8.46
CA LEU A 34 1.25 7.48 7.90
C LEU A 34 1.14 7.45 6.38
N ALA A 35 1.99 6.66 5.72
CA ALA A 35 1.95 6.46 4.27
C ALA A 35 2.59 5.13 3.87
N LEU A 36 2.03 4.53 2.81
CA LEU A 36 2.60 3.39 2.11
C LEU A 36 2.88 3.82 0.67
N GLY A 37 4.12 3.61 0.22
CA GLY A 37 4.55 3.86 -1.13
C GLY A 37 5.27 2.66 -1.73
N VAL A 38 5.36 2.64 -3.04
CA VAL A 38 6.16 1.67 -3.77
C VAL A 38 7.11 2.37 -4.72
N GLU A 39 8.38 2.03 -4.63
CA GLU A 39 9.43 2.41 -5.55
C GLU A 39 9.68 1.21 -6.49
N ILE A 40 9.67 1.47 -7.80
CA ILE A 40 9.75 0.42 -8.83
C ILE A 40 10.91 0.74 -9.78
N ASP A 41 11.92 -0.13 -9.82
CA ASP A 41 12.94 -0.17 -10.86
C ASP A 41 12.94 -1.55 -11.53
N ARG A 42 12.18 -1.65 -12.63
CA ARG A 42 11.96 -2.92 -13.34
C ARG A 42 11.40 -4.00 -12.39
N LEU A 43 12.21 -5.00 -12.04
CA LEU A 43 11.83 -6.13 -11.20
C LEU A 43 12.19 -5.92 -9.72
N GLU A 44 12.95 -4.87 -9.41
CA GLU A 44 13.26 -4.47 -8.05
C GLU A 44 12.14 -3.57 -7.54
N VAL A 45 11.52 -3.97 -6.44
CA VAL A 45 10.39 -3.29 -5.81
C VAL A 45 10.75 -3.00 -4.36
N VAL A 46 10.68 -1.73 -3.97
CA VAL A 46 10.90 -1.34 -2.58
C VAL A 46 9.62 -0.78 -2.00
N LEU A 47 9.09 -1.48 -0.99
CA LEU A 47 7.96 -1.00 -0.20
C LEU A 47 8.46 0.04 0.80
N ARG A 48 7.84 1.22 0.80
CA ARG A 48 8.19 2.32 1.70
C ARG A 48 7.07 2.54 2.69
N PHE A 49 7.36 2.30 3.96
CA PHE A 49 6.45 2.52 5.07
C PHE A 49 6.91 3.73 5.87
N GLN A 50 6.08 4.75 5.94
CA GLN A 50 6.23 5.85 6.89
C GLN A 50 5.31 5.59 8.07
N LEU A 51 5.85 5.55 9.29
CA LEU A 51 5.06 5.36 10.51
C LEU A 51 5.32 6.48 11.51
N SER A 52 4.31 6.79 12.34
CA SER A 52 4.46 7.74 13.45
C SER A 52 5.31 7.19 14.59
N GLU A 53 5.27 5.88 14.77
CA GLU A 53 6.07 5.09 15.70
C GLU A 53 6.20 3.67 15.16
N LEU A 54 7.17 2.89 15.68
CA LEU A 54 7.37 1.50 15.29
C LEU A 54 7.07 0.59 16.48
N ALA A 55 5.98 -0.16 16.40
CA ALA A 55 5.65 -1.24 17.34
C ALA A 55 5.91 -2.61 16.72
N ASP A 56 6.06 -3.64 17.56
CA ASP A 56 6.30 -5.02 17.10
C ASP A 56 5.16 -5.53 16.18
N THR A 57 3.91 -5.16 16.49
CA THR A 57 2.75 -5.52 15.65
C THR A 57 2.79 -4.85 14.28
N ASP A 58 3.36 -3.65 14.16
CA ASP A 58 3.51 -3.00 12.86
C ASP A 58 4.53 -3.76 11.98
N LEU A 59 5.56 -4.36 12.57
CA LEU A 59 6.53 -5.17 11.85
C LEU A 59 5.91 -6.47 11.33
N GLU A 60 5.06 -7.12 12.13
CA GLU A 60 4.28 -8.29 11.72
C GLU A 60 3.38 -7.95 10.52
N ASP A 61 2.61 -6.86 10.61
CA ASP A 61 1.77 -6.38 9.50
C ASP A 61 2.58 -6.07 8.23
N ILE A 62 3.74 -5.42 8.37
CA ILE A 62 4.65 -5.11 7.25
C ILE A 62 5.20 -6.40 6.60
N GLU A 63 5.59 -7.38 7.41
CA GLU A 63 6.09 -8.68 6.93
C GLU A 63 5.03 -9.44 6.15
N GLU A 64 3.79 -9.46 6.67
CA GLU A 64 2.67 -10.09 5.97
C GLU A 64 2.34 -9.39 4.65
N ILE A 65 2.29 -8.06 4.63
CA ILE A 65 2.06 -7.30 3.37
C ILE A 65 3.13 -7.64 2.33
N GLN A 66 4.40 -7.70 2.74
CA GLN A 66 5.50 -8.04 1.83
C GLN A 66 5.35 -9.46 1.29
N GLN A 67 5.03 -10.43 2.16
CA GLN A 67 4.83 -11.82 1.76
C GLN A 67 3.64 -11.97 0.80
N ASP A 68 2.51 -11.35 1.11
CA ASP A 68 1.31 -11.41 0.28
C ASP A 68 1.58 -10.77 -1.10
N LEU A 69 2.37 -9.70 -1.16
CA LEU A 69 2.78 -9.12 -2.44
C LEU A 69 3.67 -10.07 -3.25
N ASP A 70 4.62 -10.74 -2.60
CA ASP A 70 5.47 -11.76 -3.24
C ASP A 70 4.62 -12.91 -3.80
N GLU A 71 3.63 -13.38 -3.04
CA GLU A 71 2.70 -14.44 -3.48
C GLU A 71 1.81 -13.99 -4.65
N LEU A 72 1.32 -12.75 -4.64
CA LEU A 72 0.45 -12.20 -5.70
C LEU A 72 1.20 -11.92 -7.01
N THR A 73 2.48 -11.56 -6.92
CA THR A 73 3.31 -11.19 -8.07
C THR A 73 4.16 -12.34 -8.60
N GLY A 74 4.41 -13.35 -7.76
CA GLY A 74 5.26 -14.51 -8.05
C GLY A 74 6.76 -14.21 -7.96
N PHE A 75 7.57 -15.28 -7.99
CA PHE A 75 9.02 -15.28 -7.72
C PHE A 75 9.93 -14.46 -8.66
N LEU A 76 9.38 -13.61 -9.53
CA LEU A 76 10.17 -12.79 -10.46
C LEU A 76 10.55 -11.43 -9.89
N LEU A 77 9.92 -11.00 -8.78
CA LEU A 77 10.22 -9.71 -8.15
C LEU A 77 11.18 -9.88 -6.99
N GLU A 78 12.10 -8.92 -6.90
CA GLU A 78 12.93 -8.72 -5.74
C GLU A 78 12.25 -7.65 -4.89
N ILE A 79 11.54 -8.08 -3.85
CA ILE A 79 10.78 -7.19 -2.97
C ILE A 79 11.58 -6.93 -1.70
N ASP A 80 11.95 -5.67 -1.50
CA ASP A 80 12.55 -5.16 -0.27
C ASP A 80 11.60 -4.18 0.43
N ARG A 81 11.95 -3.78 1.66
CA ARG A 81 11.19 -2.81 2.44
C ARG A 81 12.08 -1.81 3.15
N VAL A 82 11.61 -0.58 3.22
CA VAL A 82 12.19 0.50 4.02
C VAL A 82 11.13 1.01 4.98
N VAL A 83 11.53 1.13 6.24
CA VAL A 83 10.68 1.62 7.33
C VAL A 83 11.27 2.94 7.84
N GLU A 84 10.47 4.00 7.76
CA GLU A 84 10.83 5.36 8.17
C GLU A 84 9.91 5.80 9.31
N VAL A 85 10.48 6.14 10.47
CA VAL A 85 9.73 6.68 11.61
C VAL A 85 9.79 8.21 11.59
N GLN A 86 8.65 8.87 11.46
CA GLN A 86 8.54 10.32 11.30
C GLN A 86 7.23 10.87 11.86
N THR A 87 7.22 12.16 12.21
CA THR A 87 6.07 12.77 12.90
C THR A 87 4.87 13.03 12.00
N GLU A 88 5.10 13.26 10.71
CA GLU A 88 4.06 13.62 9.74
C GLU A 88 4.31 12.90 8.41
N ARG A 89 3.25 12.70 7.64
CA ARG A 89 3.33 12.10 6.30
C ARG A 89 4.12 13.01 5.36
N ASP A 90 5.13 12.46 4.67
CA ASP A 90 5.90 13.17 3.65
C ASP A 90 5.87 12.41 2.31
N ILE A 91 5.06 12.91 1.37
CA ILE A 91 4.94 12.36 0.03
C ILE A 91 5.67 13.18 -1.03
N SER A 92 6.53 14.12 -0.61
CA SER A 92 7.31 14.98 -1.52
C SER A 92 8.53 14.27 -2.12
N GLY A 93 8.70 12.97 -1.81
CA GLY A 93 9.81 12.13 -2.27
C GLY A 93 9.98 12.02 -3.78
N PRO A 94 11.00 11.28 -4.24
CA PRO A 94 11.35 11.19 -5.65
C PRO A 94 10.19 10.68 -6.52
N ALA A 95 10.18 11.13 -7.77
CA ALA A 95 9.05 10.94 -8.70
C ALA A 95 8.77 9.48 -9.11
N ASN A 96 9.65 8.54 -8.72
CA ASN A 96 9.49 7.11 -8.94
C ASN A 96 8.75 6.40 -7.80
N ILE A 97 8.36 7.11 -6.73
CA ILE A 97 7.53 6.55 -5.66
C ILE A 97 6.06 6.75 -5.97
N TRP A 98 5.32 5.65 -6.02
CA TRP A 98 3.87 5.63 -6.13
C TRP A 98 3.26 5.49 -4.74
N TRP A 99 2.67 6.57 -4.22
CA TRP A 99 2.02 6.56 -2.92
C TRP A 99 0.60 6.03 -3.03
N VAL A 100 0.27 5.06 -2.18
CA VAL A 100 -1.06 4.46 -2.11
C VAL A 100 -1.88 5.18 -1.04
N TYR A 101 -3.10 5.57 -1.38
CA TYR A 101 -4.07 6.03 -0.39
C TYR A 101 -4.83 4.82 0.13
N LEU A 102 -4.69 4.55 1.42
CA LEU A 102 -5.36 3.46 2.11
C LEU A 102 -5.96 4.03 3.39
N ASP A 103 -7.23 3.71 3.63
CA ASP A 103 -7.94 4.10 4.83
C ASP A 103 -8.29 2.83 5.60
N ARG A 104 -8.07 2.84 6.92
CA ARG A 104 -8.59 1.78 7.79
C ARG A 104 -10.06 2.11 7.95
N GLY A 105 -10.89 1.64 7.02
CA GLY A 105 -12.30 1.97 6.98
C GLY A 105 -12.88 1.93 8.39
N SER A 106 -13.45 3.05 8.84
CA SER A 106 -14.19 3.05 10.10
C SER A 106 -15.30 2.03 9.94
N ASP A 107 -15.38 1.04 10.84
CA ASP A 107 -16.60 0.27 11.02
C ASP A 107 -17.72 1.28 11.31
N ALA A 108 -18.43 1.69 10.27
CA ALA A 108 -19.67 2.40 10.44
C ALA A 108 -20.60 1.36 11.09
N GLU A 109 -20.82 1.48 12.40
CA GLU A 109 -21.89 0.77 13.08
C GLU A 109 -23.15 0.97 12.23
N VAL A 110 -23.55 -0.10 11.54
CA VAL A 110 -24.82 -0.16 10.84
C VAL A 110 -25.86 -0.15 11.94
N GLY A 111 -26.30 1.05 12.31
CA GLY A 111 -27.44 1.24 13.17
C GLY A 111 -28.61 0.49 12.55
N THR A 112 -28.94 -0.67 13.12
CA THR A 112 -30.22 -1.33 12.91
C THR A 112 -31.29 -0.34 13.35
N GLU A 113 -31.85 0.42 12.39
CA GLU A 113 -33.13 1.08 12.57
C GLU A 113 -34.16 -0.01 12.84
N ASP A 114 -34.56 -0.05 14.11
CA ASP A 114 -35.62 -0.86 14.68
C ASP A 114 -36.93 -0.50 13.98
N ASN A 115 -37.29 -1.29 12.98
CA ASN A 115 -38.52 -1.13 12.23
C ASN A 115 -39.64 -1.86 13.00
N ALA A 116 -40.27 -1.15 13.93
CA ALA A 116 -41.50 -1.60 14.59
C ALA A 116 -42.73 -0.92 13.94
N PRO A 117 -43.84 -1.65 13.76
CA PRO A 117 -44.98 -1.27 12.92
C PRO A 117 -45.88 -0.15 13.46
#